data_AF-A0A0H3GKC1-F1
#
_entry.id   AF-A0A0H3GKC1-F1
#
_cell.length_a   1.000
_cell.length_b   1.000
_cell.length_c   1.000
_cell.angle_alpha   90.00
_cell.angle_beta   90.00
_cell.angle_gamma   90.00
#
_symmetry.space_group_name_H-M   'P 1'
#
loop_
_entity.id
_entity.type
_entity.pdbx_description
1 polymer ?
#
loop_
_entity_poly.entity_id
_entity_poly.type
_entity_poly.pdbx_seq_one_letter_code
_entity_poly.pdbx_strand_id
1 'polypeptide(L)'
;MTSKGEQAKNQLIAAAIAQFGEYGQHATTRDIAAQAGQNIAAITYYFGSKDDLYLACAQWIADFIGDNFARRPKRRSTCLPGKRRIARRSATSSLAPATT
;
A
#
# COMPACT_ATOMS: atom_id res chain seq x y z
N MET A 1 -20.76 -8.25 -7.35
CA MET A 1 -21.30 -6.87 -7.39
C MET A 1 -20.37 -6.00 -6.58
N THR A 2 -19.81 -4.94 -7.16
CA THR A 2 -19.04 -3.96 -6.38
C THR A 2 -20.00 -3.09 -5.59
N SER A 3 -19.64 -2.73 -4.35
CA SER A 3 -20.48 -1.84 -3.54
C SER A 3 -20.47 -0.42 -4.11
N LYS A 4 -21.50 0.39 -3.83
CA LYS A 4 -21.52 1.79 -4.26
C LYS A 4 -20.28 2.57 -3.80
N GLY A 5 -19.82 2.33 -2.56
CA GLY A 5 -18.63 2.98 -2.02
C GLY A 5 -17.35 2.54 -2.73
N GLU A 6 -17.23 1.26 -3.04
CA GLU A 6 -16.10 0.72 -3.81
C GLU A 6 -16.07 1.27 -5.24
N GLN A 7 -17.23 1.41 -5.89
CA GLN A 7 -17.34 2.06 -7.20
C GLN A 7 -16.85 3.51 -7.15
N ALA A 8 -17.29 4.28 -6.13
CA ALA A 8 -16.83 5.65 -5.95
C ALA A 8 -15.32 5.73 -5.70
N LYS A 9 -14.77 4.84 -4.87
CA LYS A 9 -13.33 4.74 -4.63
C LYS A 9 -12.56 4.45 -5.93
N ASN A 10 -13.05 3.51 -6.74
CA ASN A 10 -12.41 3.16 -8.01
C ASN A 10 -12.48 4.31 -9.04
N GLN A 11 -13.59 5.03 -9.08
CA GLN A 11 -13.72 6.24 -9.93
C GLN A 11 -12.72 7.32 -9.52
N LEU A 12 -12.54 7.54 -8.20
CA LEU A 12 -11.53 8.49 -7.70
C LEU A 12 -10.11 8.07 -8.08
N ILE A 13 -9.76 6.79 -7.97
CA ILE A 13 -8.44 6.29 -8.39
C ILE A 13 -8.24 6.51 -9.89
N ALA A 14 -9.23 6.17 -10.73
CA ALA A 14 -9.14 6.34 -12.18
C ALA A 14 -8.96 7.83 -12.57
N ALA A 15 -9.73 8.73 -11.97
CA ALA A 15 -9.60 10.16 -12.20
C ALA A 15 -8.27 10.72 -11.68
N ALA A 16 -7.83 10.25 -10.51
CA ALA A 16 -6.56 10.65 -9.92
C ALA A 16 -5.37 10.22 -10.78
N ILE A 17 -5.36 9.00 -11.32
CA ILE A 17 -4.32 8.53 -12.24
C ILE A 17 -4.26 9.43 -13.48
N ALA A 18 -5.41 9.78 -14.07
CA ALA A 18 -5.44 10.68 -15.22
C ALA A 18 -4.89 12.07 -14.88
N GLN A 19 -5.35 12.66 -13.77
CA GLN A 19 -4.92 14.00 -13.33
C GLN A 19 -3.45 14.05 -12.92
N PHE A 20 -2.97 13.06 -12.15
CA PHE A 20 -1.57 12.95 -11.78
C PHE A 20 -0.68 12.62 -12.99
N GLY A 21 -1.19 11.88 -13.97
CA GLY A 21 -0.48 11.61 -15.22
C GLY A 21 -0.21 12.88 -16.03
N GLU A 22 -1.20 13.77 -16.13
CA GLU A 22 -1.10 15.01 -16.93
C GLU A 22 -0.42 16.15 -16.17
N TYR A 23 -0.71 16.32 -14.88
CA TYR A 23 -0.29 17.49 -14.10
C TYR A 23 0.71 17.17 -12.99
N GLY A 24 1.04 15.90 -12.75
CA GLY A 24 1.88 15.48 -11.64
C GLY A 24 1.37 16.02 -10.31
N GLN A 25 2.28 16.55 -9.49
CA GLN A 25 1.94 17.08 -8.18
C GLN A 25 1.07 18.35 -8.22
N HIS A 26 0.91 19.00 -9.39
CA HIS A 26 0.03 20.16 -9.54
C HIS A 26 -1.46 19.81 -9.64
N ALA A 27 -1.80 18.54 -9.87
CA ALA A 27 -3.19 18.07 -9.87
C ALA A 27 -3.90 18.44 -8.55
N THR A 28 -5.07 19.06 -8.62
CA THR A 28 -5.83 19.42 -7.43
C THR A 28 -6.84 18.33 -7.08
N THR A 29 -7.08 18.11 -5.79
CA THR A 29 -8.11 17.15 -5.33
C THR A 29 -9.52 17.57 -5.78
N ARG A 30 -9.74 18.86 -6.00
CA ARG A 30 -11.00 19.39 -6.53
C ARG A 30 -11.23 18.92 -7.97
N ASP A 31 -10.22 19.02 -8.82
CA ASP A 31 -10.32 18.60 -10.23
C ASP A 31 -10.45 17.08 -10.34
N ILE A 32 -9.70 16.35 -9.51
CA ILE A 32 -9.82 14.88 -9.39
C ILE A 32 -11.24 14.47 -9.01
N ALA A 33 -11.80 15.08 -7.96
CA ALA A 33 -13.15 14.77 -7.50
C ALA A 33 -14.21 15.12 -8.56
N ALA A 34 -14.08 16.29 -9.19
CA ALA A 34 -14.95 16.72 -10.26
C ALA A 34 -14.92 15.76 -11.46
N GLN A 35 -13.72 15.35 -11.89
CA GLN A 35 -13.55 14.39 -12.98
C GLN A 35 -14.11 13.00 -12.63
N ALA A 36 -13.99 12.58 -11.37
CA ALA A 36 -14.60 11.34 -10.88
C ALA A 36 -16.14 11.43 -10.72
N GLY A 37 -16.73 12.63 -10.81
CA GLY A 37 -18.14 12.84 -10.47
C GLY A 37 -18.45 12.61 -8.99
N GLN A 38 -17.46 12.77 -8.12
CA GLN A 38 -17.59 12.54 -6.68
C GLN A 38 -17.44 13.84 -5.89
N ASN A 39 -17.97 13.87 -4.67
CA ASN A 39 -17.76 15.00 -3.77
C ASN A 39 -16.29 15.04 -3.32
N ILE A 40 -15.68 16.22 -3.21
CA ILE A 40 -14.31 16.40 -2.71
C ILE A 40 -14.10 15.75 -1.32
N ALA A 41 -15.13 15.73 -0.48
CA ALA A 41 -15.09 15.06 0.82
C ALA A 41 -14.85 13.53 0.71
N ALA A 42 -15.20 12.91 -0.42
CA ALA A 42 -14.97 11.49 -0.65
C ALA A 42 -13.48 11.15 -0.72
N ILE A 43 -12.63 12.07 -1.21
CA ILE A 43 -11.17 11.86 -1.22
C ILE A 43 -10.65 11.74 0.21
N THR A 44 -11.02 12.70 1.07
CA THR A 44 -10.65 12.67 2.49
C THR A 44 -11.22 11.45 3.21
N TYR A 45 -12.44 11.02 2.88
CA TYR A 45 -13.06 9.85 3.49
C TYR A 45 -12.37 8.53 3.13
N TYR A 46 -12.04 8.30 1.85
CA TYR A 46 -11.47 7.02 1.40
C TYR A 46 -9.96 6.93 1.49
N PHE A 47 -9.26 8.05 1.34
CA PHE A 47 -7.79 8.08 1.26
C PHE A 47 -7.16 8.87 2.41
N GLY A 48 -7.89 9.81 3.02
CA GLY A 48 -7.35 10.69 4.05
C GLY A 48 -6.73 11.94 3.44
N SER A 49 -5.64 11.78 2.68
CA SER A 49 -4.90 12.89 2.09
C SER A 49 -4.67 12.74 0.57
N LYS A 50 -4.18 13.81 -0.05
CA LYS A 50 -3.75 13.78 -1.46
C LYS A 50 -2.55 12.85 -1.67
N ASP A 51 -1.62 12.83 -0.71
CA ASP A 51 -0.42 11.99 -0.79
C ASP A 51 -0.79 10.51 -0.64
N ASP A 52 -1.75 10.18 0.23
CA ASP A 52 -2.29 8.82 0.35
C ASP A 52 -3.07 8.40 -0.91
N LEU A 53 -3.80 9.33 -1.54
CA LEU A 53 -4.44 9.08 -2.84
C LEU A 53 -3.39 8.81 -3.92
N TYR A 54 -2.29 9.58 -3.94
CA TYR A 54 -1.18 9.35 -4.88
C TYR A 54 -0.54 7.98 -4.65
N LEU A 55 -0.30 7.59 -3.40
CA LEU A 55 0.21 6.27 -3.05
C LEU A 55 -0.74 5.15 -3.47
N ALA A 56 -2.05 5.33 -3.26
CA ALA A 56 -3.06 4.39 -3.72
C ALA A 56 -3.07 4.23 -5.24
N CYS A 57 -2.87 5.32 -5.99
CA CYS A 57 -2.71 5.27 -7.44
C CYS A 57 -1.45 4.48 -7.83
N ALA A 58 -0.31 4.79 -7.21
CA ALA A 58 0.94 4.08 -7.47
C ALA A 58 0.81 2.58 -7.18
N GLN A 59 0.15 2.22 -6.07
CA GLN A 59 -0.12 0.84 -5.70
C GLN A 59 -1.03 0.16 -6.74
N TRP A 60 -2.11 0.81 -7.16
CA TRP A 60 -3.01 0.27 -8.19
C TRP A 60 -2.27 0.01 -9.51
N ILE A 61 -1.39 0.92 -9.92
CA ILE A 61 -0.56 0.75 -11.12
C ILE A 61 0.43 -0.40 -10.94
N ALA A 62 1.08 -0.50 -9.78
CA ALA A 62 2.02 -1.58 -9.48
C ALA A 62 1.34 -2.96 -9.49
N ASP A 63 0.13 -3.05 -8.93
CA ASP A 63 -0.68 -4.27 -8.93
C ASP A 63 -1.14 -4.60 -10.36
N PHE A 64 -1.64 -3.61 -11.10
CA PHE A 64 -2.03 -3.80 -12.49
C PHE A 64 -0.87 -4.33 -13.35
N ILE A 65 0.32 -3.75 -13.21
CA ILE A 65 1.52 -4.22 -13.90
C ILE A 65 1.89 -5.63 -13.42
N GLY A 66 1.87 -5.86 -12.10
CA GLY A 66 2.16 -7.16 -11.51
C GLY A 66 1.28 -8.27 -12.07
N ASP A 67 -0.03 -8.04 -12.14
CA ASP A 67 -1.04 -9.01 -12.56
C ASP A 67 -0.99 -9.28 -14.07
N ASN A 68 -0.78 -8.24 -14.88
CA ASN A 68 -0.76 -8.39 -16.35
C ASN A 68 0.58 -8.93 -16.88
N PHE A 69 1.69 -8.62 -16.21
CA PHE A 69 3.04 -8.97 -16.69
C PHE A 69 3.67 -10.17 -15.96
N ALA A 70 2.96 -10.88 -15.08
CA ALA A 70 3.43 -12.07 -14.37
C ALA A 70 3.77 -13.31 -15.25
N ARG A 71 4.08 -13.14 -16.55
CA ARG A 71 4.56 -14.22 -17.43
C ARG A 71 5.98 -14.71 -17.12
N ARG A 72 6.66 -14.12 -16.14
CA ARG A 72 7.93 -14.64 -15.62
C ARG A 72 7.68 -15.17 -14.21
N PRO A 73 7.96 -16.46 -13.93
CA PRO A 73 7.98 -16.92 -12.55
C PRO A 73 8.91 -15.99 -11.79
N LYS A 74 8.43 -15.39 -10.68
CA LYS A 74 9.28 -14.66 -9.75
C LYS A 74 10.40 -15.62 -9.35
N ARG A 75 11.58 -15.48 -9.97
CA ARG A 75 12.79 -16.11 -9.47
C ARG A 75 12.91 -15.54 -8.08
N ARG A 76 12.51 -16.33 -7.07
CA ARG A 76 12.71 -15.99 -5.67
C ARG A 76 14.17 -15.56 -5.63
N SER A 77 14.43 -14.27 -5.43
CA SER A 77 15.71 -13.84 -4.90
C SER A 77 15.75 -14.56 -3.57
N THR A 78 16.40 -15.72 -3.60
CA THR A 78 16.63 -16.56 -2.44
C THR A 78 17.17 -15.63 -1.40
N CYS A 79 16.36 -15.46 -0.35
CA CYS A 79 16.60 -14.55 0.76
C CYS A 79 18.10 -14.61 1.10
N LEU A 80 18.80 -13.48 1.00
CA LEU A 80 20.20 -13.41 1.44
C LEU A 80 20.22 -13.87 2.91
N PRO A 81 20.82 -15.03 3.24
CA PRO A 81 20.87 -15.50 4.61
C PRO A 81 21.94 -14.69 5.34
N GLY A 82 21.54 -13.56 5.92
CA GLY A 82 22.51 -12.52 6.26
C GLY A 82 22.33 -11.77 7.57
N LYS A 83 21.50 -12.22 8.52
CA LYS A 83 21.52 -11.66 9.89
C LYS A 83 21.35 -12.76 10.92
N ARG A 84 22.50 -13.38 11.23
CA ARG A 84 22.73 -14.22 12.41
C ARG A 84 22.28 -13.44 13.65
N ARG A 85 21.09 -13.73 14.18
CA ARG A 85 20.71 -13.28 15.53
C ARG A 85 21.60 -14.04 16.50
N ILE A 86 22.56 -13.34 17.08
CA ILE A 86 23.27 -13.78 18.28
C ILE A 86 22.19 -14.00 19.35
N ALA A 87 21.83 -15.27 19.54
CA ALA A 87 21.02 -15.70 20.67
C ALA A 87 21.86 -15.40 21.92
N ARG A 88 21.51 -14.32 22.62
CA ARG A 88 22.01 -14.09 23.98
C ARG A 88 21.61 -15.31 24.80
N ARG A 89 22.60 -16.13 25.13
CA ARG A 89 22.53 -17.11 26.20
C ARG A 89 22.28 -16.34 27.50
N SER A 90 21.02 -16.13 27.85
CA SER A 90 20.64 -15.87 29.22
C SER A 90 20.83 -17.20 29.96
N ALA A 91 22.03 -17.39 30.48
CA ALA A 91 22.32 -18.41 31.48
C ALA A 91 21.59 -18.02 32.78
N THR A 92 20.27 -18.18 32.83
CA THR A 92 19.55 -18.33 34.08
C THR A 92 19.67 -19.79 34.49
N SER A 93 20.89 -20.21 34.83
CA SER A 93 21.11 -21.46 35.53
C SER A 93 20.63 -21.27 36.95
N SER A 94 19.34 -21.56 37.12
CA SER A 94 18.66 -21.89 38.36
C SER A 94 19.61 -22.57 39.35
N LEU A 95 20.01 -21.86 40.40
CA LEU A 95 20.56 -22.45 41.61
C LEU A 95 19.35 -22.85 42.46
N ALA A 96 18.87 -24.08 42.27
CA ALA A 96 17.84 -24.65 43.13
C ALA A 96 18.45 -24.89 44.53
N PRO A 97 17.78 -24.49 45.62
CA PRO A 97 18.26 -24.74 46.97
C PRO A 97 18.06 -26.21 47.36
N ALA A 98 19.11 -26.82 47.91
CA ALA A 98 19.08 -28.18 48.45
C ALA A 98 17.99 -28.28 49.53
N THR A 99 17.09 -29.23 49.34
CA THR A 99 15.98 -29.52 50.23
C THR A 99 16.30 -30.80 50.99
N THR A 100 16.06 -30.79 52.31
CA THR A 100 16.17 -31.88 53.30
C THR A 100 17.48 -31.99 54.05
#